data_AF-A0A378VJU0-F1
#
_entry.id   AF-A0A378VJU0-F1
#
_cell.length_a   1.000
_cell.length_b   1.000
_cell.length_c   1.000
_cell.angle_alpha   90.00
_cell.angle_beta   90.00
_cell.angle_gamma   90.00
#
_symmetry.space_group_name_H-M   'P 1'
#
loop_
_entity.id
_entity.type
_entity.pdbx_description
1 polymer ?
#
loop_
_entity_poly.entity_id
_entity_poly.type
_entity_poly.pdbx_seq_one_letter_code
_entity_poly.pdbx_strand_id
1 'polypeptide(L)' 'MALSRTEIQKRSDEKRGIVQKNFKLPSETVELIKTEAERRGVSQAALIALAVRSFAEA' A
#
# COMPACT_ATOMS: atom_id res chain seq x y z
N MET A 1 5.82 5.30 29.87
CA MET A 1 6.11 5.90 28.55
C MET A 1 4.89 5.65 27.68
N ALA A 2 4.17 6.70 27.29
CA ALA A 2 3.04 6.56 26.38
C ALA A 2 3.60 6.02 25.05
N LEU A 3 3.14 4.82 24.65
CA LEU A 3 3.44 4.27 23.32
C LEU A 3 3.14 5.35 22.29
N SER A 4 4.11 5.65 21.44
CA SER A 4 3.92 6.64 20.38
C SER A 4 2.71 6.20 19.54
N ARG A 5 1.91 7.17 19.07
CA ARG A 5 0.75 6.90 18.19
C ARG A 5 1.14 6.00 17.01
N THR A 6 2.39 6.13 16.55
CA THR A 6 3.00 5.30 15.50
C THR A 6 3.13 3.82 15.90
N GLU A 7 3.49 3.52 17.14
CA GLU A 7 3.62 2.15 17.65
C GLU A 7 2.25 1.50 17.86
N ILE A 8 1.26 2.29 18.30
CA ILE A 8 -0.14 1.84 18.42
C ILE A 8 -0.71 1.50 17.04
N GLN A 9 -0.47 2.37 16.05
CA GLN A 9 -0.90 2.15 14.67
C GLN A 9 -0.24 0.90 14.09
N LYS A 10 1.07 0.74 14.26
CA LYS A 10 1.82 -0.43 13.80
C LYS A 10 1.27 -1.74 14.37
N ARG A 11 1.00 -1.79 15.68
CA ARG A 11 0.39 -2.98 16.33
C ARG A 11 -1.03 -3.26 15.85
N SER A 12 -1.81 -2.22 15.55
CA SER A 12 -3.17 -2.37 15.02
C SER A 12 -3.16 -2.91 13.59
N ASP A 13 -2.24 -2.40 12.76
CA ASP A 13 -2.07 -2.84 11.37
C ASP A 13 -1.53 -4.28 11.33
N GLU A 14 -0.55 -4.62 12.19
CA GLU A 14 -0.06 -6.00 12.34
C GLU A 14 -1.17 -6.99 12.74
N LYS A 15 -2.06 -6.60 13.68
CA LYS A 15 -3.24 -7.43 14.03
C LYS A 15 -4.21 -7.64 12.89
N ARG A 16 -4.25 -6.71 11.94
CA ARG A 16 -5.08 -6.79 10.71
C ARG A 16 -4.31 -7.43 9.54
N GLY A 17 -3.07 -7.89 9.76
CA GLY A 17 -2.20 -8.47 8.72
C GLY A 17 -1.68 -7.43 7.72
N ILE A 18 -1.80 -6.14 8.02
CA ILE A 18 -1.35 -5.03 7.18
C ILE A 18 0.10 -4.72 7.53
N VAL A 19 1.02 -4.91 6.58
CA VAL A 19 2.44 -4.61 6.75
C VAL A 19 2.77 -3.32 6.00
N GLN A 20 3.26 -2.32 6.73
CA GLN A 20 3.77 -1.10 6.10
C GLN A 20 5.12 -1.41 5.42
N LYS A 21 5.17 -1.30 4.09
CA LYS A 21 6.39 -1.36 3.30
C LYS A 21 6.58 -0.07 2.52
N ASN A 22 7.76 0.53 2.66
CA ASN A 22 8.15 1.71 1.90
C ASN A 22 9.08 1.27 0.78
N PHE A 23 8.67 1.47 -0.46
CA PHE A 23 9.48 1.21 -1.65
C PHE A 23 9.88 2.53 -2.30
N LYS A 24 11.10 2.58 -2.84
CA LYS A 24 11.52 3.66 -3.73
C LYS A 24 11.14 3.25 -5.15
N LEU A 25 10.18 3.95 -5.73
CA LEU A 25 9.72 3.74 -7.10
C LEU A 25 10.17 4.93 -7.96
N PRO A 26 10.38 4.73 -9.28
CA PRO A 26 10.54 5.82 -10.22
C PRO A 26 9.34 6.77 -10.13
N SER A 27 9.57 8.08 -10.27
CA SER A 27 8.52 9.11 -10.21
C SER A 27 7.40 8.85 -11.21
N GLU A 28 7.75 8.44 -12.44
CA GLU A 28 6.80 8.08 -13.49
C GLU A 28 5.88 6.92 -13.07
N THR A 29 6.44 5.91 -12.40
CA THR A 29 5.66 4.78 -11.89
C THR A 29 4.70 5.20 -10.78
N VAL A 30 5.11 6.13 -9.91
CA VAL A 30 4.25 6.67 -8.85
C VAL A 30 3.08 7.45 -9.44
N GLU A 31 3.33 8.26 -10.47
CA GLU A 31 2.26 8.97 -11.19
C GLU A 31 1.29 8.00 -11.85
N LEU A 32 1.79 6.97 -12.54
CA LEU A 32 0.96 5.92 -13.13
C LEU A 32 0.08 5.21 -12.09
N ILE A 33 0.66 4.83 -10.94
CA ILE A 33 -0.08 4.20 -9.84
C ILE A 33 -1.17 5.16 -9.34
N LYS A 34 -0.87 6.45 -9.20
CA LYS A 34 -1.85 7.44 -8.74
C LYS A 34 -2.98 7.62 -9.73
N THR A 35 -2.69 7.82 -11.01
CA THR A 35 -3.69 7.99 -12.07
C THR A 35 -4.56 6.74 -12.22
N GLU A 36 -3.98 5.54 -12.22
CA GLU A 36 -4.75 4.30 -12.31
C GLU A 36 -5.59 4.03 -11.06
N ALA A 37 -5.08 4.38 -9.87
CA ALA A 37 -5.82 4.25 -8.62
C ALA A 37 -7.04 5.18 -8.60
N GLU A 38 -6.84 6.44 -9.00
CA GLU A 38 -7.92 7.44 -9.14
C GLU A 38 -8.96 6.99 -10.18
N ARG A 39 -8.51 6.55 -11.35
CA ARG A 39 -9.38 6.06 -12.43
C ARG A 39 -10.25 4.88 -12.00
N ARG A 40 -9.71 3.99 -11.16
CA ARG A 40 -10.40 2.79 -10.66
C ARG A 40 -11.16 3.04 -9.36
N GLY A 41 -11.02 4.21 -8.74
CA GLY A 41 -11.63 4.53 -7.45
C GLY A 41 -11.11 3.68 -6.29
N VAL A 42 -9.88 3.16 -6.38
CA VAL A 42 -9.25 2.33 -5.34
C VAL A 42 -8.05 3.03 -4.72
N SER A 43 -7.62 2.59 -3.54
CA SER A 43 -6.37 3.09 -2.96
C SER A 43 -5.15 2.59 -3.75
N GLN A 44 -4.05 3.34 -3.73
CA GLN A 44 -2.79 2.91 -4.39
C GLN A 44 -2.30 1.56 -3.86
N ALA A 45 -2.43 1.31 -2.54
CA ALA A 45 -2.10 0.02 -1.94
C ALA A 45 -2.97 -1.12 -2.48
N ALA A 46 -4.27 -0.88 -2.67
CA ALA A 46 -5.19 -1.86 -3.26
C ALA A 46 -4.85 -2.12 -4.73
N LEU A 47 -4.51 -1.07 -5.50
CA LEU A 47 -4.05 -1.21 -6.88
C LEU A 47 -2.79 -2.07 -6.97
N ILE A 48 -1.79 -1.82 -6.11
CA ILE A 48 -0.56 -2.61 -6.07
C ILE A 48 -0.87 -4.07 -5.71
N ALA A 49 -1.71 -4.30 -4.70
CA ALA A 49 -2.10 -5.66 -4.32
C ALA A 49 -2.87 -6.42 -5.42
N LEU A 50 -3.69 -5.71 -6.20
CA LEU A 50 -4.37 -6.27 -7.37
C LEU A 50 -3.37 -6.59 -8.47
N ALA A 51 -2.46 -5.66 -8.81
CA ALA A 51 -1.45 -5.86 -9.84
C ALA A 51 -0.54 -7.06 -9.52
N VAL A 52 -0.09 -7.18 -8.27
CA VAL A 52 0.73 -8.31 -7.83
C VAL A 52 -0.04 -9.63 -7.91
N ARG A 53 -1.31 -9.66 -7.53
CA ARG A 53 -2.16 -10.86 -7.67
C ARG A 53 -2.33 -11.25 -9.14
N SER A 54 -2.67 -10.29 -10.00
CA SER A 54 -2.82 -10.54 -11.44
C SER A 54 -1.52 -11.02 -12.08
N PHE A 55 -0.36 -10.56 -11.62
CA PHE A 55 0.94 -11.03 -12.11
C PHE A 55 1.31 -12.43 -11.60
N ALA A 56 0.81 -12.83 -10.42
CA ALA A 56 1.07 -14.15 -9.86
C ALA A 56 0.13 -15.25 -10.40
N GLU A 57 -1.04 -14.87 -10.91
CA GLU A 57 -1.99 -15.77 -11.58
C GLU A 57 -1.69 -15.96 -13.09
N ALA A 58 -0.81 -15.13 -13.65
CA ALA A 58 -0.35 -15.18 -15.04
C ALA A 58 0.92 -16.05 -15.19
#